data_AF-A0A6A0AB78-F1
#
_entry.id   AF-A0A6A0AB78-F1
#
_cell.length_a   1.000
_cell.length_b   1.000
_cell.length_c   1.000
_cell.angle_alpha   90.00
_cell.angle_beta   90.00
_cell.angle_gamma   90.00
#
_symmetry.space_group_name_H-M   'P 1'
#
loop_
_entity.id
_entity.type
_entity.pdbx_description
1 polymer ?
#
loop_
_entity_poly.entity_id
_entity_poly.type
_entity_poly.pdbx_seq_one_letter_code
_entity_poly.pdbx_strand_id
1 'polypeptide(L)'
;MAGVKDASVKGGDIFSPQTLKVSHCLSGQTGTLMYMSPEMFKEEPYTEAVDVFSFAVVMYELFHRYLMLHAISLEGTDEEVEAYAERVSNGFRPPIAPHLGPEFQSLLQQCWAQDPATRPRMDQVVQRLRQLQLEGLMGPGTEPQGCQCAIC
;
A
#
# COMPACT_ATOMS: atom_id res chain seq x y z
N MET A 1 -21.09 -24.69 42.48
CA MET A 1 -20.84 -23.40 41.81
C MET A 1 -19.87 -23.66 40.67
N ALA A 2 -20.30 -24.29 39.56
CA ALA A 2 -21.00 -23.68 38.42
C ALA A 2 -20.23 -22.45 37.92
N GLY A 3 -19.63 -22.41 36.73
CA GLY A 3 -19.57 -23.36 35.62
C GLY A 3 -18.91 -22.62 34.45
N VAL A 4 -18.00 -23.31 33.76
CA VAL A 4 -17.48 -22.91 32.45
C VAL A 4 -18.67 -22.63 31.54
N LYS A 5 -18.72 -21.45 30.90
CA LYS A 5 -19.72 -21.14 29.89
C LYS A 5 -19.04 -20.98 28.54
N ASP A 6 -19.29 -21.98 27.71
CA ASP A 6 -18.96 -22.08 26.29
C ASP A 6 -19.41 -20.85 25.51
N ALA A 7 -18.49 -20.23 24.78
CA ALA A 7 -18.83 -19.28 23.73
C ALA A 7 -19.22 -20.06 22.48
N SER A 8 -20.53 -20.30 22.34
CA SER A 8 -21.15 -20.88 21.16
C SER A 8 -20.98 -19.95 19.96
N VAL A 9 -20.28 -20.44 18.93
CA VAL A 9 -20.25 -19.85 17.58
C VAL A 9 -21.67 -19.93 17.00
N LYS A 10 -22.29 -18.78 16.76
CA LYS A 10 -23.48 -18.66 15.91
C LYS A 10 -23.06 -18.09 14.57
N GLY A 11 -23.17 -18.92 13.54
CA GLY A 11 -23.14 -18.49 12.15
C GLY A 11 -24.43 -17.77 11.74
N GLY A 12 -24.31 -16.93 10.72
CA GLY A 12 -25.26 -15.91 10.30
C GLY A 12 -24.67 -14.56 10.71
N ASP A 13 -24.18 -13.68 9.82
CA ASP A 13 -24.81 -13.21 8.58
C ASP A 13 -23.71 -12.71 7.61
N ILE A 14 -23.60 -13.30 6.42
CA ILE A 14 -22.45 -13.06 5.50
C ILE A 14 -22.71 -11.95 4.46
N PHE A 15 -23.90 -11.35 4.37
CA PHE A 15 -24.17 -10.33 3.35
C PHE A 15 -25.12 -9.24 3.86
N SER A 16 -24.55 -8.12 4.30
CA SER A 16 -25.23 -6.83 4.41
C SER A 16 -24.25 -5.75 3.94
N PRO A 17 -24.65 -4.83 3.03
CA PRO A 17 -23.78 -3.76 2.55
C PRO A 17 -23.76 -2.65 3.60
N GLN A 18 -23.16 -2.93 4.76
CA GLN A 18 -22.89 -1.89 5.73
C GLN A 18 -21.57 -1.26 5.33
N THR A 19 -21.65 0.00 4.89
CA THR A 19 -20.57 0.99 4.96
C THR A 19 -19.63 0.61 6.10
N LEU A 20 -18.42 0.08 5.84
CA LEU A 20 -17.56 -0.18 6.99
C LEU A 20 -17.19 1.19 7.55
N LYS A 21 -17.84 1.54 8.65
CA LYS A 21 -17.22 2.44 9.61
C LYS A 21 -15.90 1.77 9.92
N VAL A 22 -14.80 2.41 9.55
CA VAL A 22 -13.49 2.12 10.11
C VAL A 22 -13.61 2.48 11.58
N SER A 23 -14.25 1.58 12.33
CA SER A 23 -14.28 1.65 13.78
C SER A 23 -12.82 1.59 14.17
N HIS A 24 -12.40 2.63 14.87
CA HIS A 24 -11.09 2.84 15.45
C HIS A 24 -10.77 1.70 16.44
N CYS A 25 -10.54 0.50 15.91
CA CYS A 25 -10.39 -0.75 16.63
C CYS A 25 -9.24 -1.56 16.02
N LEU A 26 -8.11 -0.87 15.87
CA LEU A 26 -6.78 -1.46 15.97
C LEU A 26 -6.03 -0.55 16.95
N SER A 27 -5.79 -1.05 18.16
CA SER A 27 -5.01 -0.39 19.19
C SER A 27 -3.56 -0.22 18.72
N GLY A 28 -3.26 0.90 18.04
CA GLY A 28 -1.94 1.24 17.53
C GLY A 28 -2.04 2.34 16.48
N GLN A 29 -2.13 3.59 16.93
CA GLN A 29 -2.57 4.79 16.18
C GLN A 29 -1.73 5.21 14.96
N THR A 30 -0.62 4.55 14.66
CA THR A 30 0.38 5.16 13.76
C THR A 30 0.59 4.34 12.46
N GLY A 31 0.28 3.04 12.48
CA GLY A 31 0.63 2.12 11.38
C GLY A 31 -0.36 2.09 10.20
N THR A 32 -1.66 2.30 10.42
CA THR A 32 -2.68 2.08 9.37
C THR A 32 -2.89 3.29 8.46
N LEU A 33 -2.67 4.51 8.96
CA LEU A 33 -2.91 5.76 8.20
C LEU A 33 -2.05 5.83 6.92
N MET A 34 -0.84 5.28 6.97
CA MET A 34 0.13 5.33 5.88
C MET A 34 -0.28 4.54 4.63
N TYR A 35 -1.12 3.51 4.82
CA TYR A 35 -1.63 2.66 3.74
C TYR A 35 -3.05 3.01 3.34
N MET A 36 -3.63 4.03 3.97
CA MET A 36 -5.02 4.44 3.76
C MET A 36 -5.17 5.14 2.41
N SER A 37 -6.20 4.74 1.65
CA SER A 37 -6.53 5.40 0.40
C SER A 37 -7.07 6.82 0.65
N PRO A 38 -6.94 7.74 -0.32
CA PRO A 38 -7.38 9.12 -0.15
C PRO A 38 -8.87 9.24 0.21
N GLU A 39 -9.72 8.38 -0.34
CA GLU A 39 -11.15 8.33 -0.04
C GLU A 39 -11.44 7.81 1.38
N MET A 40 -10.65 6.86 1.88
CA MET A 40 -10.78 6.37 3.26
C MET A 40 -10.36 7.46 4.25
N PHE A 41 -9.29 8.21 3.95
CA PHE A 41 -8.84 9.32 4.79
C PHE A 41 -9.88 10.45 4.87
N LYS A 42 -10.63 10.67 3.78
CA LYS A 42 -11.71 11.67 3.69
C LYS A 42 -13.07 11.15 4.17
N GLU A 43 -13.14 9.92 4.66
CA GLU A 43 -14.39 9.25 5.07
C GLU A 43 -15.46 9.19 3.94
N GLU A 44 -15.02 9.15 2.69
CA GLU A 44 -15.89 9.04 1.52
C GLU A 44 -16.32 7.58 1.27
N PRO A 45 -17.41 7.34 0.51
CA PRO A 45 -17.79 5.99 0.10
C PRO A 45 -16.66 5.32 -0.69
N TYR A 46 -16.24 4.15 -0.22
CA TYR A 46 -15.12 3.42 -0.82
C TYR A 46 -15.53 2.02 -1.29
N THR A 47 -14.66 1.41 -2.09
CA THR A 47 -14.88 0.10 -2.73
C THR A 47 -13.65 -0.79 -2.54
N GLU A 48 -13.61 -1.98 -3.16
CA GLU A 48 -12.42 -2.84 -3.22
C GLU A 48 -11.17 -2.16 -3.80
N ALA A 49 -11.30 -0.99 -4.45
CA ALA A 49 -10.20 -0.18 -4.95
C ALA A 49 -9.27 0.39 -3.85
N VAL A 50 -9.71 0.38 -2.57
CA VAL A 50 -8.87 0.78 -1.44
C VAL A 50 -7.73 -0.21 -1.19
N ASP A 51 -7.98 -1.49 -1.44
CA ASP A 51 -6.99 -2.55 -1.27
C ASP A 51 -5.92 -2.51 -2.37
N VAL A 52 -6.29 -2.04 -3.57
CA VAL A 52 -5.34 -1.82 -4.67
C VAL A 52 -4.38 -0.67 -4.33
N PHE A 53 -4.88 0.37 -3.66
CA PHE A 53 -4.07 1.48 -3.21
C PHE A 53 -3.07 1.04 -2.14
N SER A 54 -3.54 0.36 -1.09
CA SER A 54 -2.67 -0.12 -0.01
C SER A 54 -1.63 -1.12 -0.53
N PHE A 55 -1.99 -1.97 -1.49
CA PHE A 55 -1.06 -2.85 -2.19
C PHE A 55 0.07 -2.09 -2.91
N ALA A 56 -0.25 -0.99 -3.60
CA ALA A 56 0.74 -0.17 -4.29
C ALA A 56 1.73 0.48 -3.31
N VAL A 57 1.25 0.94 -2.16
CA VAL A 57 2.09 1.49 -1.09
C VAL A 57 3.08 0.44 -0.59
N VAL A 58 2.61 -0.78 -0.29
CA VAL A 58 3.48 -1.90 0.12
C VAL A 58 4.48 -2.27 -0.98
N MET A 59 4.05 -2.34 -2.23
CA MET A 59 4.96 -2.62 -3.35
C MET A 59 6.05 -1.57 -3.46
N TYR A 60 5.70 -0.29 -3.33
CA TYR A 60 6.68 0.79 -3.35
C TYR A 60 7.75 0.62 -2.25
N GLU A 61 7.35 0.28 -1.03
CA GLU A 61 8.28 0.02 0.08
C GLU A 61 9.23 -1.15 -0.21
N LEU A 62 8.70 -2.25 -0.76
CA LEU A 62 9.48 -3.44 -1.10
C LEU A 62 10.59 -3.12 -2.12
N PHE A 63 10.28 -2.31 -3.13
CA PHE A 63 11.25 -1.96 -4.18
C PHE A 63 12.28 -0.93 -3.74
N HIS A 64 11.89 0.04 -2.91
CA HIS A 64 12.83 1.04 -2.44
C HIS A 64 13.72 0.50 -1.32
N ARG A 65 13.44 -0.71 -0.80
CA ARG A 65 14.13 -1.36 0.34
C ARG A 65 14.32 -0.42 1.52
N TYR A 66 13.49 0.62 1.57
CA TYR A 66 13.57 1.70 2.50
C TYR A 66 12.17 1.83 3.04
N LEU A 67 12.08 1.53 4.32
CA LEU A 67 10.89 1.58 5.13
C LEU A 67 10.55 3.05 5.41
N MET A 68 10.50 3.92 4.39
CA MET A 68 10.27 5.38 4.52
C MET A 68 9.02 5.64 5.36
N LEU A 69 7.98 4.85 5.09
CA LEU A 69 6.70 4.91 5.76
C LEU A 69 6.75 4.30 7.17
N HIS A 70 7.59 3.30 7.40
CA HIS A 70 7.79 2.73 8.74
C HIS A 70 8.73 3.56 9.60
N ALA A 71 9.67 4.33 9.03
CA ALA A 71 10.49 5.28 9.75
C ALA A 71 9.62 6.41 10.28
N ILE A 72 8.73 6.97 9.44
CA ILE A 72 7.73 7.94 9.88
C ILE A 72 6.76 7.32 10.90
N SER A 73 6.35 6.05 10.72
CA SER A 73 5.42 5.38 11.65
C SER A 73 6.04 4.86 12.96
N LEU A 74 7.36 4.60 13.03
CA LEU A 74 8.04 4.11 14.23
C LEU A 74 8.83 5.18 14.97
N GLU A 75 9.44 6.10 14.23
CA GLU A 75 10.33 7.15 14.77
C GLU A 75 9.73 8.55 14.64
N GLY A 76 8.71 8.71 13.79
CA GLY A 76 7.97 9.96 13.66
C GLY A 76 6.89 10.11 14.72
N THR A 77 6.52 11.36 14.95
CA THR A 77 5.38 11.76 15.77
C THR A 77 4.06 11.44 15.09
N ASP A 78 2.98 11.26 15.87
CA ASP A 78 1.65 11.02 15.30
C ASP A 78 1.23 12.17 14.35
N GLU A 79 1.65 13.41 14.63
CA GLU A 79 1.41 14.56 13.76
C GLU A 79 2.13 14.46 12.40
N GLU A 80 3.34 13.91 12.36
CA GLU A 80 4.09 13.72 11.10
C GLU A 80 3.46 12.67 10.21
N VAL A 81 2.90 11.62 10.82
CA VAL A 81 2.19 10.54 10.14
C VAL A 81 0.89 11.05 9.55
N GLU A 82 0.13 11.82 10.32
CA GLU A 82 -1.11 12.46 9.85
C GLU A 82 -0.83 13.48 8.74
N ALA A 83 0.19 14.33 8.89
CA ALA A 83 0.58 15.30 7.87
C ALA A 83 1.02 14.62 6.57
N TYR A 84 1.70 13.47 6.65
CA TYR A 84 2.05 12.69 5.47
C TYR A 84 0.80 12.09 4.80
N ALA A 85 -0.08 11.47 5.57
CA ALA A 85 -1.34 10.92 5.07
C ALA A 85 -2.20 12.00 4.40
N GLU A 86 -2.27 13.19 5.00
CA GLU A 86 -2.96 14.35 4.42
C GLU A 86 -2.34 14.76 3.07
N ARG A 87 -1.00 14.86 2.99
CA ARG A 87 -0.32 15.17 1.72
C ARG A 87 -0.63 14.14 0.64
N VAL A 88 -0.62 12.85 0.99
CA VAL A 88 -0.98 11.76 0.07
C VAL A 88 -2.44 11.87 -0.35
N SER A 89 -3.33 12.22 0.57
CA SER A 89 -4.75 12.46 0.29
C SER A 89 -4.99 13.62 -0.69
N ASN A 90 -4.03 14.55 -0.74
CA ASN A 90 -3.98 15.70 -1.65
C ASN A 90 -3.21 15.44 -2.95
N GLY A 91 -2.81 14.19 -3.21
CA GLY A 91 -2.19 13.77 -4.47
C GLY A 91 -0.66 13.73 -4.46
N PHE A 92 -0.02 13.95 -3.30
CA PHE A 92 1.43 13.74 -3.20
C PHE A 92 1.76 12.25 -3.41
N ARG A 93 2.75 11.97 -4.26
CA ARG A 93 3.32 10.63 -4.44
C ARG A 93 4.84 10.72 -4.44
N PRO A 94 5.54 9.81 -3.74
CA PRO A 94 6.99 9.81 -3.75
C PRO A 94 7.54 9.36 -5.12
N PRO A 95 8.76 9.80 -5.50
CA PRO A 95 9.35 9.45 -6.78
C PRO A 95 9.69 7.95 -6.84
N ILE A 96 9.31 7.31 -7.94
CA ILE A 96 9.66 5.90 -8.19
C ILE A 96 11.09 5.83 -8.71
N ALA A 97 11.89 4.91 -8.18
CA ALA A 97 13.28 4.76 -8.59
C ALA A 97 13.40 4.38 -10.09
N PRO A 98 14.33 5.02 -10.83
CA PRO A 98 14.43 4.87 -12.28
C PRO A 98 14.95 3.50 -12.73
N HIS A 99 15.52 2.70 -11.81
CA HIS A 99 15.95 1.33 -12.10
C HIS A 99 14.76 0.36 -12.26
N LEU A 100 13.56 0.76 -11.83
CA LEU A 100 12.34 0.00 -12.10
C LEU A 100 11.94 0.22 -13.56
N GLY A 101 11.65 -0.84 -14.29
CA GLY A 101 11.24 -0.74 -15.70
C GLY A 101 10.00 0.15 -15.89
N PRO A 102 9.88 0.86 -17.03
CA PRO A 102 8.80 1.84 -17.25
C PRO A 102 7.39 1.24 -17.11
N GLU A 103 7.22 -0.01 -17.53
CA GLU A 103 5.95 -0.73 -17.39
C GLU A 103 5.58 -0.97 -15.91
N PHE A 104 6.56 -1.28 -15.06
CA PHE A 104 6.33 -1.42 -13.63
C PHE A 104 5.99 -0.08 -12.97
N GLN A 105 6.70 0.99 -13.34
CA GLN A 105 6.40 2.34 -12.85
C GLN A 105 4.97 2.75 -13.23
N SER A 106 4.57 2.50 -14.47
CA SER A 106 3.22 2.78 -14.98
C SER A 106 2.15 1.99 -14.24
N LEU A 107 2.39 0.70 -13.98
CA LEU A 107 1.49 -0.13 -13.19
C LEU A 107 1.35 0.40 -11.75
N LEU A 108 2.46 0.69 -11.09
CA LEU A 108 2.46 1.22 -9.73
C LEU A 108 1.72 2.57 -9.65
N GLN A 109 1.93 3.45 -10.65
CA GLN A 109 1.24 4.72 -10.80
C GLN A 109 -0.28 4.59 -10.93
N GLN A 110 -0.75 3.58 -11.65
CA GLN A 110 -2.17 3.31 -11.80
C GLN A 110 -2.76 2.73 -10.51
N CYS A 111 -2.04 1.86 -9.81
CA CYS A 111 -2.55 1.22 -8.58
C CYS A 111 -2.77 2.22 -7.42
N TRP A 112 -1.95 3.27 -7.29
CA TRP A 112 -2.13 4.32 -6.26
C TRP A 112 -2.70 5.64 -6.79
N ALA A 113 -3.42 5.59 -7.92
CA ALA A 113 -4.03 6.77 -8.51
C ALA A 113 -5.02 7.43 -7.54
N GLN A 114 -5.16 8.75 -7.64
CA GLN A 114 -6.03 9.52 -6.75
C GLN A 114 -7.50 9.11 -6.91
N ASP A 115 -7.96 8.98 -8.16
CA ASP A 115 -9.31 8.55 -8.47
C ASP A 115 -9.41 7.02 -8.37
N PRO A 116 -10.24 6.46 -7.47
CA PRO A 116 -10.44 5.03 -7.35
C PRO A 116 -10.95 4.37 -8.64
N ALA A 117 -11.69 5.10 -9.49
CA ALA A 117 -12.20 4.56 -10.76
C ALA A 117 -11.09 4.31 -11.80
N THR A 118 -9.95 4.99 -11.67
CA THR A 118 -8.79 4.82 -12.56
C THR A 118 -7.89 3.66 -12.13
N ARG A 119 -8.09 3.13 -10.91
CA ARG A 119 -7.28 2.03 -10.39
C ARG A 119 -7.68 0.72 -11.08
N PRO A 120 -6.71 -0.08 -11.54
CA PRO A 120 -6.98 -1.40 -12.10
C PRO A 120 -7.54 -2.32 -11.02
N ARG A 121 -8.36 -3.28 -11.42
CA ARG A 121 -8.81 -4.32 -10.49
C ARG A 121 -7.65 -5.26 -10.13
N MET A 122 -7.69 -5.86 -8.94
CA MET A 122 -6.56 -6.64 -8.44
C MET A 122 -6.21 -7.86 -9.32
N ASP A 123 -7.21 -8.44 -10.01
CA ASP A 123 -7.01 -9.47 -11.02
C ASP A 123 -6.14 -8.98 -12.20
N GLN A 124 -6.39 -7.77 -12.69
CA GLN A 124 -5.60 -7.12 -13.73
C GLN A 124 -4.17 -6.80 -13.25
N VAL A 125 -4.03 -6.36 -12.00
CA VAL A 125 -2.71 -6.11 -11.38
C VAL A 125 -1.88 -7.40 -11.35
N VAL A 126 -2.45 -8.50 -10.87
CA VAL A 126 -1.77 -9.80 -10.83
C VAL A 126 -1.39 -10.27 -12.23
N GLN A 127 -2.29 -10.13 -13.21
CA GLN A 127 -1.99 -10.49 -14.59
C GLN A 127 -0.80 -9.70 -15.16
N ARG A 128 -0.77 -8.38 -14.94
CA ARG A 128 0.32 -7.52 -15.38
C ARG A 128 1.64 -7.83 -14.67
N LEU A 129 1.61 -8.08 -13.35
CA LEU A 129 2.80 -8.46 -12.60
C LEU A 129 3.40 -9.78 -13.12
N ARG A 130 2.55 -10.77 -13.44
CA ARG A 130 3.02 -12.03 -14.05
C ARG A 130 3.67 -11.81 -15.40
N GLN A 131 3.11 -10.93 -16.23
CA GLN A 131 3.69 -10.57 -17.52
C GLN A 131 5.09 -9.95 -17.34
N LEU A 132 5.22 -8.97 -16.43
CA LEU A 132 6.50 -8.33 -16.12
C LEU A 132 7.55 -9.31 -15.56
N GLN A 133 7.10 -10.28 -14.76
CA GLN A 133 7.96 -11.35 -14.25
C GLN A 133 8.51 -12.23 -15.37
N LEU A 134 7.67 -12.59 -16.35
CA LEU A 134 8.05 -13.41 -17.51
C LEU A 134 8.97 -12.66 -18.47
N GLU A 135 8.80 -11.34 -18.60
CA GLU A 135 9.63 -10.47 -19.43
C GLU A 135 11.01 -10.18 -18.80
N GLY A 136 11.29 -10.65 -17.59
CA GLY A 136 12.59 -10.49 -16.93
C GLY A 136 12.88 -9.08 -16.42
N LEU A 137 11.86 -8.20 -16.37
CA LEU A 137 11.97 -6.81 -15.89
C LEU A 137 12.09 -6.69 -14.35
N MET A 138 12.02 -7.82 -13.64
CA MET A 138 12.42 -7.96 -12.23
C MET A 138 13.79 -8.67 -12.09
N GLY A 139 14.66 -8.59 -13.11
CA GLY A 139 16.03 -9.07 -13.08
C GLY A 139 16.93 -8.25 -12.13
N PRO A 140 18.05 -8.81 -11.65
CA PRO A 140 18.91 -8.16 -10.67
C PRO A 140 19.31 -6.79 -11.18
N GLY A 141 19.20 -5.78 -10.30
CA GLY A 141 19.59 -4.41 -10.59
C GLY A 141 20.90 -4.41 -11.35
N THR A 142 20.94 -3.62 -12.42
CA THR A 142 22.18 -3.29 -13.11
C THR A 142 23.28 -3.12 -12.07
N GLU A 143 24.25 -4.01 -12.05
CA GLU A 143 25.43 -3.87 -11.20
C GLU A 143 25.91 -2.42 -11.33
N PRO A 144 26.29 -1.74 -10.23
CA PRO A 144 26.94 -0.45 -10.37
C PRO A 144 28.11 -0.69 -11.32
N GLN A 145 28.09 0.00 -12.47
CA GLN A 145 29.22 0.03 -13.39
C GLN A 145 30.45 0.23 -12.52
N GLY A 146 31.28 -0.81 -12.44
CA GLY A 146 32.46 -0.81 -11.60
C GLY A 146 33.15 0.52 -11.84
N CYS A 147 33.29 1.30 -10.78
CA CYS A 147 34.04 2.54 -10.82
C CYS A 147 35.37 2.21 -11.50
N GLN A 148 35.60 2.76 -12.70
CA GLN A 148 36.91 2.77 -13.33
C GLN A 148 37.84 3.76 -12.58
N CYS A 149 37.78 3.79 -11.25
CA CYS A 149 38.82 4.45 -10.49
C CYS A 149 40.04 3.55 -10.49
N ALA A 150 40.97 3.88 -11.38
CA ALA A 150 42.32 3.36 -11.42
C ALA A 150 43.10 3.80 -10.17
N ILE A 151 42.84 3.16 -9.02
CA ILE A 151 43.77 3.16 -7.89
C ILE A 151 43.69 1.78 -7.22
N CYS A 152 44.24 0.79 -7.92
CA CYS A 152 45.14 -0.18 -7.30
C CYS A 152 46.53 0.46 -7.26
#